data_AF-A0A1C2AZP2-F1
#
_entry.id   AF-A0A1C2AZP2-F1
#
_cell.length_a   1.000
_cell.length_b   1.000
_cell.length_c   1.000
_cell.angle_alpha   90.00
_cell.angle_beta   90.00
_cell.angle_gamma   90.00
#
_symmetry.space_group_name_H-M   'P 1'
#
loop_
_entity.id
_entity.type
_entity.pdbx_description
1 polymer ?
#
loop_
_entity_poly.entity_id
_entity_poly.type
_entity_poly.pdbx_seq_one_letter_code
_entity_poly.pdbx_strand_id
1 'polypeptide(L)'
;LNGWCPSYSKFSVYSKREWVAGPSEICVLADSKTDLNQVITSMIGQAEHDVNSQCILITKDKKLANKFNIEIKESIKKVQRKRVVLKSLKNNGLVVLAQSDKQIIEAINEVAPEHLEINVSNYKKYLNQIHNAGSIMIGKYSPMAVSDYNVGSNHVLPTLGSAKFSSGLNLSEFYKKISHITLTKKGIEKLGESATHLAEYEELDNHAQSIKSRMRR
;
A
#
# COMPACT_ATOMS: atom_id res chain seq x y z
N LEU A 1 -6.18 -19.58 -8.53
CA LEU A 1 -7.28 -20.45 -8.04
C LEU A 1 -8.54 -19.61 -8.05
N ASN A 2 -9.53 -20.13 -8.75
CA ASN A 2 -10.69 -19.45 -9.34
C ASN A 2 -11.41 -18.45 -8.44
N GLY A 3 -11.75 -17.29 -9.02
CA GLY A 3 -12.94 -16.57 -8.61
C GLY A 3 -14.15 -17.48 -8.77
N TRP A 4 -14.93 -17.64 -7.70
CA TRP A 4 -16.35 -17.93 -7.61
C TRP A 4 -16.64 -18.34 -6.16
N CYS A 5 -17.24 -17.43 -5.38
CA CYS A 5 -18.22 -17.85 -4.39
C CYS A 5 -19.27 -16.76 -4.18
N PRO A 6 -20.33 -16.72 -5.02
CA PRO A 6 -21.58 -16.10 -4.66
C PRO A 6 -22.65 -17.20 -4.51
N SER A 7 -22.88 -17.66 -3.29
CA SER A 7 -24.19 -18.22 -2.92
C SER A 7 -24.53 -17.85 -1.48
N TYR A 8 -25.73 -17.29 -1.36
CA TYR A 8 -26.29 -16.63 -0.20
C TYR A 8 -26.42 -17.57 1.01
N SER A 9 -25.95 -17.13 2.17
CA SER A 9 -26.57 -17.48 3.46
C SER A 9 -27.05 -16.19 4.12
N LYS A 10 -28.32 -16.20 4.55
CA LYS A 10 -29.01 -15.11 5.22
C LYS A 10 -28.37 -14.84 6.58
N PHE A 11 -27.39 -13.95 6.63
CA PHE A 11 -27.17 -12.98 7.69
C PHE A 11 -26.48 -11.80 7.01
N SER A 12 -27.16 -10.66 6.92
CA SER A 12 -26.50 -9.40 6.56
C SER A 12 -25.64 -8.97 7.75
N VAL A 13 -24.55 -9.70 7.99
CA VAL A 13 -23.43 -9.16 8.75
C VAL A 13 -22.77 -8.23 7.76
N TYR A 14 -22.85 -6.92 8.01
CA TYR A 14 -21.82 -5.99 7.55
C TYR A 14 -20.51 -6.42 8.23
N SER A 15 -19.95 -7.53 7.76
CA SER A 15 -18.58 -7.92 8.03
C SER A 15 -17.78 -6.84 7.34
N LYS A 16 -17.31 -5.85 8.11
CA LYS A 16 -16.30 -4.88 7.68
C LYS A 16 -15.29 -5.64 6.83
N ARG A 17 -15.34 -5.48 5.51
CA ARG A 17 -14.14 -5.77 4.72
C ARG A 17 -13.14 -4.74 5.22
N GLU A 18 -12.17 -5.20 5.98
CA GLU A 18 -11.12 -4.34 6.54
C GLU A 18 -10.26 -3.70 5.44
N TRP A 19 -10.43 -4.17 4.18
CA TRP A 19 -9.61 -3.82 3.03
C TRP A 19 -10.46 -3.58 1.79
N VAL A 20 -10.16 -2.52 1.04
CA VAL A 20 -10.67 -2.33 -0.31
C VAL A 20 -9.77 -3.12 -1.24
N ALA A 21 -10.23 -4.31 -1.65
CA ALA A 21 -9.52 -5.11 -2.64
C ALA A 21 -9.64 -4.44 -4.02
N GLY A 22 -8.50 -4.21 -4.65
CA GLY A 22 -8.36 -3.68 -6.00
C GLY A 22 -7.47 -4.58 -6.87
N PRO A 23 -7.33 -4.28 -8.17
CA PRO A 23 -6.33 -4.94 -9.00
C PRO A 23 -4.93 -4.77 -8.41
N SER A 24 -4.14 -5.83 -8.52
CA SER A 24 -2.75 -5.83 -8.05
C SER A 24 -1.88 -4.93 -8.93
N GLU A 25 -0.87 -4.29 -8.35
CA GLU A 25 -0.05 -3.28 -9.03
C GLU A 25 1.45 -3.41 -8.69
N ILE A 26 2.28 -3.09 -9.69
CA ILE A 26 3.73 -2.89 -9.49
C ILE A 26 4.15 -1.52 -10.05
N CYS A 27 5.00 -0.84 -9.30
CA CYS A 27 5.73 0.34 -9.74
C CYS A 27 7.23 0.03 -9.72
N VAL A 28 7.92 0.25 -10.84
CA VAL A 28 9.37 0.02 -10.98
C VAL A 28 10.05 1.35 -11.28
N LEU A 29 10.94 1.78 -10.38
CA LEU A 29 11.83 2.91 -10.59
C LEU A 29 13.15 2.42 -11.19
N ALA A 30 13.50 2.94 -12.37
CA ALA A 30 14.72 2.60 -13.10
C ALA A 30 15.48 3.84 -13.57
N ASP A 31 16.80 3.72 -13.73
CA ASP A 31 17.70 4.72 -14.31
C ASP A 31 18.56 4.14 -15.43
N SER A 32 19.44 4.95 -16.01
CA SER A 32 20.27 4.56 -17.16
C SER A 32 21.24 3.40 -16.89
N LYS A 33 21.45 3.02 -15.63
CA LYS A 33 22.30 1.90 -15.20
C LYS A 33 21.49 0.64 -14.87
N THR A 34 20.17 0.75 -14.79
CA THR A 34 19.29 -0.38 -14.54
C THR A 34 19.34 -1.36 -15.70
N ASP A 35 19.44 -2.65 -15.38
CA ASP A 35 19.32 -3.72 -16.37
C ASP A 35 17.86 -3.79 -16.84
N LEU A 36 17.63 -3.43 -18.10
CA LEU A 36 16.30 -3.34 -18.68
C LEU A 36 15.55 -4.69 -18.65
N ASN A 37 16.27 -5.81 -18.73
CA ASN A 37 15.64 -7.11 -18.66
C ASN A 37 14.94 -7.32 -17.32
N GLN A 38 15.52 -6.82 -16.23
CA GLN A 38 14.92 -6.95 -14.89
C GLN A 38 13.60 -6.19 -14.79
N VAL A 39 13.55 -4.96 -15.31
CA VAL A 39 12.33 -4.15 -15.37
C VAL A 39 11.24 -4.87 -16.18
N ILE A 40 11.60 -5.41 -17.35
CA ILE A 40 10.67 -6.13 -18.21
C ILE A 40 10.12 -7.38 -17.51
N THR A 41 10.98 -8.17 -16.88
CA THR A 41 10.56 -9.39 -16.19
C THR A 41 9.66 -9.09 -14.99
N SER A 42 9.94 -8.03 -14.21
CA SER A 42 9.07 -7.61 -13.10
C SER A 42 7.69 -7.16 -13.59
N MET A 43 7.63 -6.35 -14.66
CA MET A 43 6.35 -5.90 -15.21
C MET A 43 5.55 -7.03 -15.87
N ILE A 44 6.21 -7.97 -16.56
CA ILE A 44 5.53 -9.15 -17.09
C ILE A 44 5.03 -10.05 -15.95
N GLY A 45 5.86 -10.24 -14.91
CA GLY A 45 5.52 -11.01 -13.72
C GLY A 45 4.27 -10.48 -13.03
N GLN A 46 4.12 -9.16 -12.89
CA GLN A 46 2.89 -8.57 -12.37
C GLN A 46 1.71 -8.72 -13.35
N ALA A 47 1.93 -8.40 -14.63
CA ALA A 47 0.89 -8.40 -15.66
C ALA A 47 0.29 -9.79 -15.93
N GLU A 48 0.97 -10.87 -15.54
CA GLU A 48 0.42 -12.21 -15.67
C GLU A 48 -0.59 -12.58 -14.58
N HIS A 49 -0.67 -11.86 -13.45
CA HIS A 49 -1.63 -12.16 -12.39
C HIS A 49 -3.08 -12.07 -12.91
N ASP A 50 -3.50 -10.89 -13.36
CA ASP A 50 -4.85 -10.60 -13.83
C ASP A 50 -4.86 -9.60 -15.01
N VAL A 51 -5.93 -9.61 -15.81
CA VAL A 51 -6.10 -8.66 -16.92
C VAL A 51 -6.25 -7.20 -16.46
N ASN A 52 -6.57 -6.99 -15.19
CA ASN A 52 -6.71 -5.68 -14.57
C ASN A 52 -5.44 -5.25 -13.81
N SER A 53 -4.41 -6.11 -13.69
CA SER A 53 -3.17 -5.75 -13.00
C SER A 53 -2.53 -4.52 -13.65
N GLN A 54 -2.01 -3.61 -12.82
CA GLN A 54 -1.37 -2.38 -13.26
C GLN A 54 0.16 -2.51 -13.20
N CYS A 55 0.85 -1.97 -14.19
CA CYS A 55 2.31 -1.99 -14.24
C CYS A 55 2.83 -0.60 -14.62
N ILE A 56 3.61 0.01 -13.75
CA ILE A 56 4.12 1.37 -13.94
C ILE A 56 5.65 1.33 -13.95
N LEU A 57 6.26 1.81 -15.03
CA LEU A 57 7.69 2.14 -15.07
C LEU A 57 7.87 3.64 -14.85
N ILE A 58 8.66 4.03 -13.86
CA ILE A 58 9.07 5.43 -13.65
C ILE A 58 10.56 5.54 -13.95
N THR A 59 10.93 6.49 -14.81
CA THR A 59 12.34 6.76 -15.13
C THR A 59 12.55 8.21 -15.55
N LYS A 60 13.77 8.72 -15.39
CA LYS A 60 14.22 9.97 -16.06
C LYS A 60 14.90 9.72 -17.39
N ASP A 61 15.27 8.47 -17.69
CA ASP A 61 16.01 8.13 -18.89
C ASP A 61 15.07 7.83 -20.05
N LYS A 62 14.93 8.81 -20.94
CA LYS A 62 14.14 8.69 -22.18
C LYS A 62 14.65 7.56 -23.08
N LYS A 63 15.96 7.26 -23.10
CA LYS A 63 16.52 6.15 -23.89
C LYS A 63 16.07 4.82 -23.30
N LEU A 64 16.10 4.66 -21.98
CA LEU A 64 15.60 3.46 -21.31
C LEU A 64 14.10 3.28 -21.58
N ALA A 65 13.29 4.32 -21.43
CA ALA A 65 11.85 4.26 -21.71
C ALA A 65 11.55 3.83 -23.17
N ASN A 66 12.30 4.36 -24.14
CA ASN A 66 12.15 3.99 -25.54
C ASN A 66 12.55 2.53 -25.80
N LYS A 67 13.68 2.08 -25.23
CA LYS A 67 14.13 0.68 -25.34
C LYS A 67 13.12 -0.27 -24.70
N PHE A 68 12.62 0.07 -23.52
CA PHE A 68 11.59 -0.68 -22.82
C PHE A 68 10.36 -0.94 -23.70
N ASN A 69 9.82 0.11 -24.34
CA ASN A 69 8.65 0.00 -25.22
C ASN A 69 8.84 -0.91 -26.44
N ILE A 70 10.09 -1.14 -26.86
CA ILE A 70 10.43 -2.04 -27.97
C ILE A 70 10.62 -3.45 -27.41
N GLU A 71 11.50 -3.60 -26.42
CA GLU A 71 11.92 -4.90 -25.90
C GLU A 71 10.81 -5.65 -25.17
N ILE A 72 9.91 -4.94 -24.47
CA ILE A 72 8.78 -5.61 -23.79
C ILE A 72 7.86 -6.32 -24.79
N LYS A 73 7.66 -5.76 -25.99
CA LYS A 73 6.83 -6.38 -27.04
C LYS A 73 7.45 -7.69 -27.54
N GLU A 74 8.77 -7.73 -27.67
CA GLU A 74 9.49 -8.94 -28.06
C GLU A 74 9.48 -9.99 -26.95
N SER A 75 9.68 -9.57 -25.69
CA SER A 75 9.63 -10.47 -24.53
C SER A 75 8.27 -11.14 -24.36
N ILE A 76 7.16 -10.41 -24.56
CA ILE A 76 5.79 -10.93 -24.43
C ILE A 76 5.51 -12.08 -25.42
N LYS A 77 6.15 -12.12 -26.60
CA LYS A 77 5.93 -13.18 -27.60
C LYS A 77 6.27 -14.58 -27.05
N LYS A 78 7.18 -14.65 -26.07
CA LYS A 78 7.66 -15.91 -25.46
C LYS A 78 6.93 -16.27 -24.17
N VAL A 79 6.02 -15.42 -23.67
CA VAL A 79 5.32 -15.63 -22.39
C VAL A 79 4.14 -16.60 -22.57
N GLN A 80 4.02 -17.58 -21.67
CA GLN A 80 2.94 -18.57 -21.72
C GLN A 80 1.55 -17.92 -21.58
N ARG A 81 1.37 -17.02 -20.60
CA ARG A 81 0.14 -16.26 -20.35
C ARG A 81 0.03 -14.98 -21.20
N LYS A 82 0.59 -14.95 -22.41
CA LYS A 82 0.66 -13.75 -23.29
C LYS A 82 -0.66 -12.99 -23.44
N ARG A 83 -1.82 -13.67 -23.50
CA ARG A 83 -3.13 -13.02 -23.67
C ARG A 83 -3.50 -12.16 -22.45
N VAL A 84 -3.19 -12.63 -21.25
CA VAL A 84 -3.46 -11.91 -20.00
C VAL A 84 -2.51 -10.71 -19.90
N VAL A 85 -1.21 -10.97 -20.07
CA VAL A 85 -0.15 -9.95 -20.03
C VAL A 85 -0.42 -8.82 -21.03
N LEU A 86 -0.76 -9.15 -22.29
CA LEU A 86 -1.08 -8.15 -23.31
C LEU A 86 -2.28 -7.29 -22.91
N LYS A 87 -3.31 -7.88 -22.32
CA LYS A 87 -4.53 -7.15 -21.94
C LYS A 87 -4.26 -6.24 -20.73
N SER A 88 -3.54 -6.74 -19.72
CA SER A 88 -3.10 -5.95 -18.56
C SER A 88 -2.25 -4.76 -19.00
N LEU A 89 -1.15 -4.99 -19.73
CA LEU A 89 -0.25 -3.92 -20.15
C LEU A 89 -0.90 -2.93 -21.12
N LYS A 90 -1.80 -3.37 -22.00
CA LYS A 90 -2.51 -2.47 -22.92
C LYS A 90 -3.47 -1.54 -22.18
N ASN A 91 -4.16 -2.05 -21.16
CA ASN A 91 -5.18 -1.28 -20.46
C ASN A 91 -4.60 -0.46 -19.30
N ASN A 92 -3.58 -0.99 -18.62
CA ASN A 92 -3.10 -0.50 -17.33
C ASN A 92 -1.56 -0.39 -17.27
N GLY A 93 -0.85 -0.57 -18.39
CA GLY A 93 0.58 -0.34 -18.46
C GLY A 93 0.88 1.15 -18.64
N LEU A 94 1.81 1.68 -17.83
CA LEU A 94 2.21 3.10 -17.89
C LEU A 94 3.74 3.23 -17.85
N VAL A 95 4.27 4.15 -18.65
CA VAL A 95 5.66 4.59 -18.57
C VAL A 95 5.66 6.08 -18.25
N VAL A 96 6.14 6.44 -17.06
CA VAL A 96 6.23 7.82 -16.57
C VAL A 96 7.65 8.33 -16.78
N LEU A 97 7.81 9.30 -17.68
CA LEU A 97 9.07 10.00 -17.88
C LEU A 97 9.15 11.22 -16.95
N ALA A 98 9.83 11.05 -15.83
CA ALA A 98 10.04 12.12 -14.86
C ALA A 98 11.20 13.05 -15.29
N GLN A 99 11.07 14.34 -14.95
CA GLN A 99 12.06 15.38 -15.24
C GLN A 99 13.04 15.59 -14.08
N SER A 100 12.70 15.13 -12.87
CA SER A 100 13.52 15.32 -11.67
C SER A 100 13.32 14.20 -10.65
N ASP A 101 14.23 14.10 -9.67
CA ASP A 101 14.08 13.15 -8.55
C ASP A 101 12.85 13.49 -7.70
N LYS A 102 12.53 14.79 -7.55
CA LYS A 102 11.33 15.25 -6.87
C LYS A 102 10.06 14.73 -7.54
N GLN A 103 9.98 14.81 -8.87
CA GLN A 103 8.82 14.29 -9.61
C GLN A 103 8.70 12.77 -9.51
N ILE A 104 9.81 12.03 -9.42
CA ILE A 104 9.78 10.59 -9.15
C ILE A 104 9.10 10.32 -7.80
N ILE A 105 9.54 11.02 -6.76
CA ILE A 105 9.02 10.85 -5.39
C ILE A 105 7.53 11.22 -5.32
N GLU A 106 7.14 12.34 -5.93
CA GLU A 106 5.75 12.78 -6.02
C GLU A 106 4.90 11.75 -6.76
N ALA A 107 5.37 11.22 -7.89
CA ALA A 107 4.65 10.20 -8.64
C ALA A 107 4.48 8.90 -7.84
N ILE A 108 5.52 8.42 -7.16
CA ILE A 108 5.44 7.22 -6.32
C ILE A 108 4.45 7.42 -5.18
N ASN A 109 4.54 8.52 -4.44
CA ASN A 109 3.65 8.78 -3.31
C ASN A 109 2.21 9.04 -3.75
N GLU A 110 2.00 9.60 -4.95
CA GLU A 110 0.66 9.82 -5.50
C GLU A 110 0.02 8.53 -5.98
N VAL A 111 0.80 7.66 -6.64
CA VAL A 111 0.35 6.31 -7.04
C VAL A 111 0.07 5.46 -5.80
N ALA A 112 0.93 5.55 -4.78
CA ALA A 112 0.87 4.75 -3.56
C ALA A 112 0.77 3.23 -3.85
N PRO A 113 1.77 2.67 -4.56
CA PRO A 113 1.68 1.34 -5.15
C PRO A 113 1.66 0.23 -4.09
N GLU A 114 0.94 -0.85 -4.36
CA GLU A 114 1.04 -2.14 -3.66
C GLU A 114 2.50 -2.61 -3.58
N HIS A 115 3.17 -2.74 -4.72
CA HIS A 115 4.58 -3.14 -4.82
C HIS A 115 5.43 -2.05 -5.46
N LEU A 116 6.53 -1.66 -4.82
CA LEU A 116 7.51 -0.73 -5.36
C LEU A 116 8.90 -1.37 -5.49
N GLU A 117 9.42 -1.47 -6.70
CA GLU A 117 10.82 -1.82 -6.96
C GLU A 117 11.66 -0.56 -7.18
N ILE A 118 12.61 -0.30 -6.30
CA ILE A 118 13.61 0.77 -6.46
C ILE A 118 14.89 0.17 -7.05
N ASN A 119 14.90 -0.01 -8.37
CA ASN A 119 16.01 -0.66 -9.08
C ASN A 119 17.04 0.36 -9.58
N VAL A 120 17.61 1.15 -8.66
CA VAL A 120 18.63 2.17 -8.93
C VAL A 120 19.73 2.12 -7.87
N SER A 121 20.99 2.39 -8.25
CA SER A 121 22.12 2.24 -7.31
C SER A 121 22.06 3.23 -6.14
N ASN A 122 21.64 4.48 -6.39
CA ASN A 122 21.52 5.51 -5.34
C ASN A 122 20.08 5.59 -4.82
N TYR A 123 19.53 4.47 -4.35
CA TYR A 123 18.14 4.38 -3.89
C TYR A 123 17.84 5.23 -2.64
N LYS A 124 18.84 5.46 -1.79
CA LYS A 124 18.70 6.16 -0.49
C LYS A 124 18.09 7.57 -0.63
N LYS A 125 18.38 8.28 -1.72
CA LYS A 125 17.84 9.62 -1.97
C LYS A 125 16.31 9.63 -2.20
N TYR A 126 15.75 8.51 -2.65
CA TYR A 126 14.31 8.35 -2.86
C TYR A 126 13.63 7.75 -1.63
N LEU A 127 14.22 6.68 -1.07
CA LEU A 127 13.62 5.86 -0.01
C LEU A 127 13.13 6.69 1.19
N ASN A 128 13.93 7.65 1.67
CA ASN A 128 13.59 8.46 2.84
C ASN A 128 12.41 9.42 2.62
N GLN A 129 11.99 9.62 1.37
CA GLN A 129 10.91 10.54 1.00
C GLN A 129 9.65 9.79 0.51
N ILE A 130 9.72 8.46 0.40
CA ILE A 130 8.59 7.61 0.06
C ILE A 130 7.86 7.27 1.35
N HIS A 131 6.59 7.67 1.44
CA HIS A 131 5.72 7.41 2.58
C HIS A 131 4.47 6.59 2.21
N ASN A 132 4.18 6.42 0.92
CA ASN A 132 3.09 5.58 0.45
C ASN A 132 3.61 4.46 -0.46
N ALA A 133 3.65 3.23 0.06
CA ALA A 133 3.84 1.99 -0.69
C ALA A 133 3.44 0.80 0.20
N GLY A 134 2.89 -0.27 -0.36
CA GLY A 134 2.56 -1.48 0.38
C GLY A 134 3.81 -2.25 0.81
N SER A 135 4.69 -2.55 -0.16
CA SER A 135 5.99 -3.17 0.04
C SER A 135 7.04 -2.55 -0.88
N ILE A 136 8.27 -2.40 -0.39
CA ILE A 136 9.38 -1.79 -1.13
C ILE A 136 10.54 -2.78 -1.27
N MET A 137 10.88 -3.11 -2.50
CA MET A 137 12.02 -3.95 -2.86
C MET A 137 13.15 -3.07 -3.37
N ILE A 138 14.35 -3.24 -2.82
CA ILE A 138 15.45 -2.29 -2.99
C ILE A 138 16.63 -2.95 -3.71
N GLY A 139 16.98 -2.39 -4.86
CA GLY A 139 18.18 -2.76 -5.60
C GLY A 139 18.01 -3.96 -6.53
N LYS A 140 19.10 -4.26 -7.24
CA LYS A 140 19.16 -5.18 -8.39
C LYS A 140 18.69 -6.61 -8.10
N TYR A 141 18.82 -7.06 -6.85
CA TYR A 141 18.65 -8.46 -6.44
C TYR A 141 17.35 -8.72 -5.67
N SER A 142 16.44 -7.73 -5.64
CA SER A 142 15.18 -7.81 -4.90
C SER A 142 14.00 -7.70 -5.86
N PRO A 143 13.68 -8.75 -6.64
CA PRO A 143 12.46 -8.77 -7.43
C PRO A 143 11.24 -8.95 -6.52
N MET A 144 10.12 -8.34 -6.89
CA MET A 144 8.82 -8.47 -6.20
C MET A 144 8.42 -9.93 -5.96
N ALA A 145 8.66 -10.82 -6.93
CA ALA A 145 8.32 -12.23 -6.78
C ALA A 145 8.97 -12.88 -5.54
N VAL A 146 10.15 -12.43 -5.13
CA VAL A 146 10.81 -12.95 -3.93
C VAL A 146 10.10 -12.46 -2.65
N SER A 147 9.53 -11.24 -2.66
CA SER A 147 8.69 -10.76 -1.56
C SER A 147 7.37 -11.51 -1.41
N ASP A 148 6.84 -12.06 -2.50
CA ASP A 148 5.59 -12.81 -2.49
C ASP A 148 5.70 -14.19 -1.85
N TYR A 149 6.90 -14.78 -1.85
CA TYR A 149 7.08 -16.19 -1.53
C TYR A 149 7.95 -16.48 -0.30
N ASN A 150 9.09 -15.80 -0.11
CA ASN A 150 10.10 -16.37 0.80
C ASN A 150 11.03 -15.38 1.53
N VAL A 151 10.75 -14.08 1.55
CA VAL A 151 11.53 -13.13 2.39
C VAL A 151 10.93 -12.90 3.77
N GLY A 152 9.76 -13.49 4.05
CA GLY A 152 9.08 -13.36 5.34
C GLY A 152 8.15 -12.15 5.47
N SER A 153 8.04 -11.29 4.46
CA SER A 153 6.99 -10.28 4.37
C SER A 153 5.63 -10.92 4.04
N ASN A 154 4.54 -10.23 4.34
CA ASN A 154 3.21 -10.64 3.91
C ASN A 154 2.89 -10.06 2.53
N HIS A 155 2.36 -10.87 1.62
CA HIS A 155 1.97 -10.42 0.27
C HIS A 155 0.54 -9.91 0.18
N VAL A 156 -0.22 -9.94 1.27
CA VAL A 156 -1.55 -9.31 1.33
C VAL A 156 -1.31 -7.83 1.61
N LEU A 157 -1.28 -7.05 0.53
CA LEU A 157 -0.88 -5.65 0.52
C LEU A 157 -2.02 -4.73 0.08
N PRO A 158 -1.95 -3.44 0.45
CA PRO A 158 -2.92 -2.45 0.01
C PRO A 158 -2.77 -2.14 -1.48
N THR A 159 -3.86 -2.24 -2.24
CA THR A 159 -3.92 -1.99 -3.69
C THR A 159 -4.68 -0.70 -4.03
N LEU A 160 -4.61 -0.24 -5.28
CA LEU A 160 -5.38 0.93 -5.78
C LEU A 160 -5.14 2.20 -4.95
N GLY A 161 -3.89 2.45 -4.58
CA GLY A 161 -3.52 3.63 -3.80
C GLY A 161 -3.99 3.61 -2.34
N SER A 162 -4.54 2.49 -1.85
CA SER A 162 -4.91 2.38 -0.43
C SER A 162 -3.70 2.42 0.51
N ALA A 163 -2.47 2.23 0.00
CA ALA A 163 -1.24 2.44 0.76
C ALA A 163 -1.08 3.88 1.29
N LYS A 164 -1.90 4.84 0.85
CA LYS A 164 -2.02 6.18 1.46
C LYS A 164 -2.58 6.16 2.89
N PHE A 165 -3.32 5.12 3.28
CA PHE A 165 -4.01 5.06 4.57
C PHE A 165 -4.11 3.65 5.20
N SER A 166 -3.65 2.60 4.52
CA SER A 166 -3.56 1.24 5.06
C SER A 166 -2.14 0.69 4.94
N SER A 167 -1.81 -0.27 5.82
CA SER A 167 -0.56 -1.02 5.80
C SER A 167 -0.77 -2.41 5.20
N GLY A 168 0.30 -3.13 4.86
CA GLY A 168 0.24 -4.57 4.57
C GLY A 168 -0.23 -5.41 5.76
N LEU A 169 -0.76 -6.60 5.49
CA LEU A 169 -1.37 -7.46 6.50
C LEU A 169 -0.31 -7.84 7.51
N ASN A 170 -0.55 -7.49 8.77
CA ASN A 170 0.41 -7.67 9.83
C ASN A 170 -0.30 -8.06 11.13
N LEU A 171 0.47 -8.27 12.20
CA LEU A 171 -0.08 -8.73 13.48
C LEU A 171 -1.17 -7.81 14.04
N SER A 172 -1.13 -6.49 13.77
CA SER A 172 -2.15 -5.54 14.25
C SER A 172 -3.57 -5.89 13.83
N GLU A 173 -3.72 -6.60 12.70
CA GLU A 173 -5.02 -7.02 12.19
C GLU A 173 -5.60 -8.21 12.98
N PHE A 174 -4.77 -8.91 13.76
CA PHE A 174 -5.16 -10.12 14.48
C PHE A 174 -5.32 -9.93 15.99
N TYR A 175 -5.17 -8.71 16.50
CA TYR A 175 -5.46 -8.40 17.90
C TYR A 175 -6.17 -7.07 18.06
N LYS A 176 -6.86 -6.91 19.19
CA LYS A 176 -7.55 -5.66 19.56
C LYS A 176 -6.75 -4.94 20.63
N LYS A 177 -6.49 -3.66 20.42
CA LYS A 177 -5.91 -2.78 21.46
C LYS A 177 -7.04 -2.31 22.38
N ILE A 178 -7.06 -2.78 23.62
CA ILE A 178 -8.07 -2.42 24.63
C ILE A 178 -7.42 -1.52 25.68
N SER A 179 -7.93 -0.30 25.83
CA SER A 179 -7.45 0.64 26.85
C SER A 179 -8.11 0.35 28.21
N HIS A 180 -7.30 0.14 29.23
CA HIS A 180 -7.75 0.02 30.62
C HIS A 180 -7.37 1.27 31.39
N ILE A 181 -8.35 1.92 32.02
CA ILE A 181 -8.16 3.13 32.81
C ILE A 181 -8.61 2.85 34.23
N THR A 182 -7.72 3.08 35.20
CA THR A 182 -8.03 3.01 36.62
C THR A 182 -7.55 4.29 37.26
N LEU A 183 -8.48 5.03 37.86
CA LEU A 183 -8.14 6.22 38.65
C LEU A 183 -8.13 5.86 40.12
N THR A 184 -7.09 6.31 40.82
CA THR A 184 -7.15 6.41 42.28
C THR A 184 -8.06 7.56 42.66
N LYS A 185 -8.44 7.62 43.93
CA LYS A 185 -9.17 8.75 44.50
C LYS A 185 -8.51 10.10 44.20
N LYS A 186 -7.21 10.22 44.46
CA LYS A 186 -6.44 11.45 44.15
C LYS A 186 -6.42 11.75 42.64
N GLY A 187 -6.48 10.72 41.80
CA GLY A 187 -6.55 10.87 40.34
C GLY A 187 -7.86 11.52 39.89
N ILE A 188 -9.00 11.03 40.39
CA ILE A 188 -10.31 11.64 40.05
C ILE A 188 -10.45 13.04 40.67
N GLU A 189 -9.89 13.30 41.84
CA GLU A 189 -9.87 14.64 42.44
C GLU A 189 -9.02 15.62 41.62
N LYS A 190 -7.90 15.16 41.04
CA LYS A 190 -7.02 16.01 40.21
C LYS A 190 -7.58 16.31 38.83
N LEU A 191 -8.22 15.33 38.17
CA LEU A 191 -8.67 15.46 36.78
C LEU A 191 -10.16 15.83 36.66
N GLY A 192 -10.95 15.47 37.68
CA GLY A 192 -12.41 15.51 37.61
C GLY A 192 -12.97 16.91 37.40
N GLU A 193 -12.38 17.94 37.99
CA GLU A 193 -12.84 19.33 37.81
C GLU A 193 -12.71 19.77 36.35
N SER A 194 -11.55 19.58 35.74
CA SER A 194 -11.35 19.91 34.31
C SER A 194 -12.26 19.10 33.38
N ALA A 195 -12.46 17.81 33.67
CA ALA A 195 -13.34 16.95 32.87
C ALA A 195 -14.83 17.34 33.05
N THR A 196 -15.19 17.84 34.24
CA THR A 196 -16.53 18.35 34.52
C THR A 196 -16.81 19.61 33.72
N HIS A 197 -15.89 20.58 33.72
CA HIS A 197 -16.06 21.82 32.95
C HIS A 197 -16.19 21.55 31.43
N LEU A 198 -15.43 20.58 30.90
CA LEU A 198 -15.58 20.15 29.51
C LEU A 198 -16.96 19.55 29.25
N ALA A 199 -17.44 18.66 30.14
CA ALA A 199 -18.76 18.05 29.99
C ALA A 199 -19.90 19.08 30.08
N GLU A 200 -19.80 20.08 30.94
CA GLU A 200 -20.79 21.18 31.05
C GLU A 200 -20.76 22.10 29.83
N TYR A 201 -19.56 22.40 29.30
CA TYR A 201 -19.41 23.17 28.06
C TYR A 201 -20.01 22.46 26.83
N GLU A 202 -19.94 21.13 26.79
CA GLU A 202 -20.59 20.29 25.77
C GLU A 202 -22.09 20.06 26.04
N GLU A 203 -22.68 20.70 27.06
CA GLU A 203 -24.09 20.54 27.48
C GLU A 203 -24.44 19.09 27.88
N LEU A 204 -23.46 18.31 28.36
CA LEU A 204 -23.60 16.93 28.79
C LEU A 204 -23.73 16.80 30.32
N ASP A 205 -24.81 17.34 30.89
CA ASP A 205 -25.02 17.41 32.34
C ASP A 205 -24.83 16.08 33.06
N ASN A 206 -25.34 14.98 32.51
CA ASN A 206 -25.22 13.66 33.14
C ASN A 206 -23.77 13.10 33.11
N HIS A 207 -22.94 13.50 32.14
CA HIS A 207 -21.51 13.16 32.15
C HIS A 207 -20.81 13.91 33.28
N ALA A 208 -21.09 15.21 33.44
CA ALA A 208 -20.58 16.03 34.54
C ALA A 208 -21.01 15.45 35.90
N GLN A 209 -22.29 15.08 36.06
CA GLN A 209 -22.79 14.46 37.30
C GLN A 209 -22.11 13.11 37.59
N SER A 210 -21.85 12.30 36.56
CA SER A 210 -21.12 11.03 36.72
C SER A 210 -19.72 11.25 37.31
N ILE A 211 -19.01 12.30 36.88
CA ILE A 211 -17.70 12.69 37.42
C ILE A 211 -17.85 13.23 38.85
N LYS A 212 -18.71 14.24 39.06
CA LYS A 212 -18.95 14.87 40.37
C LYS A 212 -19.34 13.86 41.44
N SER A 213 -20.14 12.83 41.11
CA SER A 213 -20.55 11.80 42.07
C SER A 213 -19.40 10.95 42.64
N ARG A 214 -18.23 10.96 41.98
CA ARG A 214 -17.02 10.20 42.36
C ARG A 214 -15.91 11.09 42.90
N MET A 215 -16.04 12.40 42.73
CA MET A 215 -15.21 13.37 43.43
C MET A 215 -15.70 13.47 44.87
N ARG A 216 -14.78 13.50 45.85
CA ARG A 216 -15.18 13.81 47.23
C ARG A 216 -15.67 15.25 47.29
N ARG A 217 -16.72 15.47 48.08
CA ARG A 217 -16.83 16.71 48.86
C ARG A 217 -15.81 16.65 49.99
#